data_AF-A0A1Q8ZJS6-F1
#
_entry.id   AF-A0A1Q8ZJS6-F1
#
_cell.length_a   1.000
_cell.length_b   1.000
_cell.length_c   1.000
_cell.angle_alpha   90.00
_cell.angle_beta   90.00
_cell.angle_gamma   90.00
#
_symmetry.space_group_name_H-M   'P 1'
#
loop_
_entity.id
_entity.type
_entity.pdbx_description
1 polymer ?
#
loop_
_entity_poly.entity_id
_entity_poly.type
_entity_poly.pdbx_seq_one_letter_code
_entity_poly.pdbx_strand_id
1 'polypeptide(L)'
;VGLDFFLQMTELKAHEEMMTSNLLVEFHEGLGSAMFLSHQWLADHHPDPNHEQLRVFQDAMRNLMSGVTRVTLPVAAELLFGRLPCPTADDFKAKPIFVWYDYLCCPQGVSSTSARQRHAAIRSIPSYVTKCEYFVVLCPTVE
;
A
#
# COMPACT_ATOMS: atom_id res chain seq x y z
N VAL A 1 -0.69 -7.81 -2.83
CA VAL A 1 0.64 -8.49 -2.87
C VAL A 1 1.16 -8.65 -1.44
N GLY A 2 1.87 -9.72 -1.09
CA GLY A 2 2.39 -9.88 0.28
C GLY A 2 3.43 -8.80 0.63
N LEU A 3 3.42 -8.30 1.87
CA LEU A 3 4.34 -7.25 2.33
C LEU A 3 5.80 -7.69 2.21
N ASP A 4 6.14 -8.92 2.61
CA ASP A 4 7.51 -9.44 2.52
C ASP A 4 8.06 -9.42 1.09
N PHE A 5 7.19 -9.70 0.11
CA PHE A 5 7.54 -9.60 -1.30
C PHE A 5 7.66 -8.13 -1.73
N PHE A 6 6.69 -7.29 -1.34
CA PHE A 6 6.71 -5.84 -1.63
C PHE A 6 8.00 -5.18 -1.11
N LEU A 7 8.50 -5.61 0.04
CA LEU A 7 9.74 -5.17 0.65
C LEU A 7 11.01 -5.56 -0.12
N GLN A 8 10.91 -6.49 -1.06
CA GLN A 8 12.01 -6.97 -1.91
C GLN A 8 11.90 -6.47 -3.35
N MET A 9 10.79 -5.84 -3.72
CA MET A 9 10.60 -5.29 -5.07
C MET A 9 11.62 -4.17 -5.34
N THR A 10 12.24 -4.20 -6.52
CA THR A 10 13.15 -3.13 -6.98
C THR A 10 12.45 -2.12 -7.87
N GLU A 11 11.30 -2.49 -8.44
CA GLU A 11 10.49 -1.69 -9.35
C GLU A 11 9.00 -1.97 -9.08
N LEU A 12 8.15 -0.98 -9.30
CA LEU A 12 6.70 -1.18 -9.33
C LEU A 12 6.28 -1.68 -10.70
N LYS A 13 5.60 -2.82 -10.75
CA LYS A 13 5.11 -3.43 -11.99
C LYS A 13 3.64 -3.15 -12.19
N ALA A 14 3.21 -2.91 -13.42
CA ALA A 14 1.80 -2.71 -13.68
C ALA A 14 0.97 -3.96 -13.32
N HIS A 15 -0.32 -3.77 -13.02
CA HIS A 15 -1.26 -4.85 -12.70
C HIS A 15 -1.19 -6.04 -13.67
N GLU A 16 -1.10 -5.80 -14.98
CA GLU A 16 -1.02 -6.85 -15.99
C GLU A 16 0.23 -7.72 -15.85
N GLU A 17 1.38 -7.13 -15.51
CA GLU A 17 2.63 -7.86 -15.26
C GLU A 17 2.57 -8.63 -13.94
N MET A 18 1.97 -8.03 -12.91
CA MET A 18 1.76 -8.67 -11.62
C MET A 18 0.82 -9.88 -11.73
N MET A 19 -0.23 -9.78 -12.55
CA MET A 19 -1.13 -10.88 -12.89
C MET A 19 -0.42 -12.00 -13.65
N THR A 20 0.34 -11.65 -14.70
CA THR A 20 1.08 -12.62 -15.52
C THR A 20 2.10 -13.39 -14.68
N SER A 21 2.71 -12.72 -13.70
CA SER A 21 3.69 -13.30 -12.78
C SER A 21 3.05 -14.02 -11.58
N ASN A 22 1.71 -14.07 -11.49
CA ASN A 22 0.96 -14.63 -10.38
C ASN A 22 1.38 -14.07 -9.00
N LEU A 23 1.69 -12.77 -8.95
CA LEU A 23 2.13 -12.06 -7.74
C LEU A 23 0.98 -11.34 -7.01
N LEU A 24 -0.19 -11.25 -7.65
CA LEU A 24 -1.42 -10.81 -7.02
C LEU A 24 -2.14 -12.02 -6.39
N VAL A 25 -2.84 -11.75 -5.30
CA VAL A 25 -3.66 -12.73 -4.60
C VAL A 25 -5.07 -12.16 -4.45
N GLU A 26 -6.07 -13.03 -4.57
CA GLU A 26 -7.43 -12.70 -4.16
C GLU A 26 -7.49 -12.73 -2.64
N PHE A 27 -7.44 -11.54 -2.03
CA PHE A 27 -7.38 -11.41 -0.58
C PHE A 27 -8.71 -11.78 0.08
N HIS A 28 -8.62 -12.53 1.18
CA HIS A 28 -9.68 -12.70 2.16
C HIS A 28 -9.09 -12.63 3.57
N GLU A 29 -9.93 -12.31 4.55
CA GLU A 29 -9.54 -11.97 5.93
C GLU A 29 -8.86 -13.14 6.67
N GLY A 30 -9.05 -14.38 6.18
CA GLY A 30 -8.37 -15.57 6.67
C GLY A 30 -6.89 -15.67 6.30
N LEU A 31 -6.41 -14.88 5.34
CA LEU A 31 -4.98 -14.86 4.94
C LEU A 31 -4.11 -14.03 5.87
N GLY A 32 -4.70 -13.07 6.59
CA GLY A 32 -3.99 -12.11 7.41
C GLY A 32 -4.62 -10.72 7.33
N SER A 33 -3.78 -9.68 7.36
CA SER A 33 -4.19 -8.28 7.28
C SER A 33 -4.06 -7.72 5.88
N ALA A 34 -4.89 -6.74 5.54
CA ALA A 34 -4.68 -5.88 4.38
C ALA A 34 -4.22 -4.48 4.81
N MET A 35 -3.31 -3.90 4.03
CA MET A 35 -2.81 -2.54 4.15
C MET A 35 -3.10 -1.78 2.86
N PHE A 36 -3.87 -0.71 2.96
CA PHE A 36 -4.12 0.20 1.84
C PHE A 36 -3.01 1.25 1.79
N LEU A 37 -2.34 1.35 0.64
CA LEU A 37 -1.29 2.35 0.41
C LEU A 37 -1.77 3.44 -0.54
N SER A 38 -2.18 4.58 0.04
CA SER A 38 -2.58 5.78 -0.68
C SER A 38 -1.34 6.58 -1.07
N HIS A 39 -0.85 6.43 -2.30
CA HIS A 39 0.36 7.11 -2.78
C HIS A 39 0.03 8.33 -3.65
N GLN A 40 1.01 9.21 -3.84
CA GLN A 40 0.92 10.29 -4.83
C GLN A 40 1.35 9.79 -6.24
N TRP A 41 0.86 10.46 -7.27
CA TRP A 41 1.18 10.16 -8.67
C TRP A 41 2.16 11.21 -9.22
N LEU A 42 3.39 10.82 -9.52
CA LEU A 42 4.49 11.77 -9.82
C LEU A 42 4.67 12.11 -11.31
N ALA A 43 4.25 11.23 -12.23
CA ALA A 43 4.46 11.44 -13.67
C ALA A 43 3.35 10.82 -14.51
N ASP A 44 3.13 11.31 -15.73
CA ASP A 44 1.97 10.93 -16.57
C ASP A 44 1.71 9.42 -16.71
N HIS A 45 2.78 8.63 -16.82
CA HIS A 45 2.68 7.20 -17.16
C HIS A 45 3.01 6.27 -15.99
N HIS A 46 3.63 6.77 -14.93
CA HIS A 46 4.09 5.94 -13.82
C HIS A 46 3.97 6.72 -12.51
N PRO A 47 3.40 6.14 -11.44
CA PRO A 47 3.18 6.86 -10.18
C PRO A 47 4.48 7.21 -9.45
N ASP A 48 5.51 6.40 -9.66
CA ASP A 48 6.81 6.51 -8.98
C ASP A 48 7.96 6.19 -9.95
N PRO A 49 8.21 7.06 -10.95
CA PRO A 49 9.08 6.76 -12.10
C PRO A 49 10.53 6.44 -11.69
N ASN A 50 10.98 7.02 -10.57
CA ASN A 50 12.32 6.82 -10.01
C ASN A 50 12.34 5.80 -8.85
N HIS A 51 11.20 5.16 -8.57
CA HIS A 51 11.03 4.18 -7.48
C HIS A 51 11.47 4.71 -6.11
N GLU A 52 11.31 6.01 -5.89
CA GLU A 52 11.71 6.68 -4.66
C GLU A 52 10.65 6.51 -3.58
N GLN A 53 9.37 6.61 -3.94
CA GLN A 53 8.29 6.35 -2.99
C GLN A 53 8.30 4.90 -2.51
N LEU A 54 8.55 3.95 -3.41
CA LEU A 54 8.72 2.54 -3.09
C LEU A 54 9.81 2.36 -2.03
N ARG A 55 11.00 2.93 -2.26
CA ARG A 55 12.13 2.87 -1.30
C ARG A 55 11.77 3.48 0.05
N VAL A 56 11.16 4.67 0.05
CA VAL A 56 10.72 5.33 1.29
C VAL A 56 9.75 4.46 2.07
N PHE A 57 8.74 3.87 1.41
CA PHE A 57 7.80 2.97 2.07
C PHE A 57 8.50 1.73 2.64
N GLN A 58 9.38 1.10 1.85
CA GLN A 58 10.10 -0.09 2.27
C GLN A 58 10.97 0.18 3.51
N ASP A 59 11.69 1.29 3.52
CA ASP A 59 12.53 1.70 4.65
C ASP A 59 11.69 2.04 5.88
N ALA A 60 10.58 2.76 5.70
CA ALA A 60 9.65 3.06 6.78
C ALA A 60 9.10 1.77 7.41
N MET A 61 8.66 0.80 6.61
CA MET A 61 8.15 -0.48 7.09
C MET A 61 9.24 -1.31 7.79
N ARG A 62 10.46 -1.38 7.24
CA ARG A 62 11.59 -2.04 7.92
C ARG A 62 11.91 -1.40 9.28
N ASN A 63 11.87 -0.08 9.36
CA ASN A 63 12.13 0.65 10.60
C ASN A 63 11.01 0.47 11.62
N LEU A 64 9.75 0.43 11.19
CA LEU A 64 8.59 0.14 12.05
C LEU A 64 8.66 -1.31 12.58
N MET A 65 8.91 -2.28 11.70
CA MET A 65 9.00 -3.69 12.08
C MET A 65 10.21 -3.99 12.96
N SER A 66 11.34 -3.29 12.80
CA SER A 66 12.50 -3.43 13.70
C SER A 66 12.32 -2.68 15.04
N GLY A 67 11.32 -1.82 15.16
CA GLY A 67 11.09 -0.98 16.35
C GLY A 67 12.01 0.24 16.45
N VAL A 68 12.81 0.51 15.42
CA VAL A 68 13.66 1.72 15.31
C VAL A 68 12.79 2.97 15.21
N THR A 69 11.66 2.88 14.50
CA THR A 69 10.66 3.95 14.40
C THR A 69 9.33 3.47 15.00
N ARG A 70 8.51 4.42 15.46
CA ARG A 70 7.20 4.16 16.06
C ARG A 70 6.14 5.04 15.42
N VAL A 71 4.92 4.52 15.32
CA VAL A 71 3.74 5.32 14.96
C VAL A 71 3.34 6.16 16.16
N THR A 72 3.10 7.45 15.95
CA THR A 72 2.63 8.38 16.98
C THR A 72 1.43 9.16 16.47
N LEU A 73 0.58 9.61 17.39
CA LEU A 73 -0.53 10.50 17.06
C LEU A 73 -0.04 11.94 16.88
N PRO A 74 -0.67 12.73 16.00
CA PRO A 74 -0.48 14.17 16.01
C PRO A 74 -0.90 14.75 17.36
N VAL A 75 -0.15 15.73 17.88
CA VAL A 75 -0.41 16.36 19.19
C VAL A 75 -1.85 16.85 19.31
N ALA A 76 -2.39 17.47 18.27
CA ALA A 76 -3.77 17.95 18.26
C ALA A 76 -4.80 16.81 18.42
N ALA A 77 -4.53 15.64 17.83
CA ALA A 77 -5.40 14.46 17.97
C ALA A 77 -5.34 13.89 19.39
N GLU A 78 -4.15 13.84 20.00
CA GLU A 78 -4.01 13.42 21.41
C GLU A 78 -4.76 14.34 22.38
N LEU A 79 -4.74 15.65 22.13
CA LEU A 79 -5.43 16.62 22.98
C LEU A 79 -6.96 16.50 22.89
N LEU A 80 -7.50 16.18 21.70
CA LEU A 80 -8.94 16.11 21.47
C LEU A 80 -9.54 14.74 21.84
N PHE A 81 -8.81 13.66 21.58
CA PHE A 81 -9.33 12.29 21.71
C PHE A 81 -8.63 11.46 22.79
N GLY A 82 -7.62 12.03 23.46
CA GLY A 82 -6.75 11.30 24.37
C GLY A 82 -5.71 10.44 23.62
N ARG A 83 -4.93 9.68 24.40
CA ARG A 83 -3.97 8.72 23.83
C ARG A 83 -4.71 7.50 23.31
N LEU A 84 -4.75 7.34 21.99
CA LEU A 84 -5.23 6.13 21.33
C LEU A 84 -4.08 5.12 21.12
N PRO A 85 -4.35 3.81 21.14
CA PRO A 85 -3.34 2.81 20.82
C PRO A 85 -2.85 2.99 19.38
N CYS A 86 -1.53 3.00 19.20
CA CYS A 86 -0.88 3.01 17.89
C CYS A 86 -0.30 1.62 17.60
N PRO A 87 -0.27 1.20 16.32
CA PRO A 87 0.40 -0.03 15.93
C PRO A 87 1.88 -0.04 16.37
N THR A 88 2.30 -1.20 16.85
CA THR A 88 3.66 -1.50 17.30
C THR A 88 4.38 -2.41 16.31
N ALA A 89 5.68 -2.61 16.52
CA ALA A 89 6.47 -3.55 15.72
C ALA A 89 5.91 -4.99 15.75
N ASP A 90 5.31 -5.39 16.87
CA ASP A 90 4.74 -6.73 17.05
C ASP A 90 3.42 -6.88 16.28
N ASP A 91 2.61 -5.82 16.20
CA ASP A 91 1.37 -5.83 15.41
C ASP A 91 1.66 -6.10 13.92
N PHE A 92 2.74 -5.51 13.39
CA PHE A 92 3.17 -5.73 12.01
C PHE A 92 3.77 -7.13 11.75
N LYS A 93 4.10 -7.88 12.80
CA LYS A 93 4.66 -9.24 12.71
C LYS A 93 3.66 -10.33 13.11
N ALA A 94 2.54 -9.97 13.73
CA ALA A 94 1.60 -10.91 14.31
C ALA A 94 0.93 -11.80 13.26
N LYS A 95 0.70 -11.28 12.05
CA LYS A 95 0.08 -11.98 10.93
C LYS A 95 0.63 -11.48 9.58
N PRO A 96 0.54 -12.28 8.51
CA PRO A 96 0.90 -11.82 7.18
C PRO A 96 0.14 -10.55 6.80
N ILE A 97 0.83 -9.59 6.17
CA ILE A 97 0.23 -8.35 5.67
C ILE A 97 0.23 -8.38 4.14
N PHE A 98 -0.87 -7.98 3.53
CA PHE A 98 -1.02 -7.83 2.09
C PHE A 98 -1.20 -6.36 1.74
N VAL A 99 -0.31 -5.82 0.91
CA VAL A 99 -0.37 -4.46 0.40
C VAL A 99 -1.34 -4.39 -0.78
N TRP A 100 -2.26 -3.45 -0.70
CA TRP A 100 -3.11 -3.00 -1.79
C TRP A 100 -2.58 -1.63 -2.26
N TYR A 101 -2.16 -1.55 -3.52
CA TYR A 101 -1.57 -0.38 -4.16
C TYR A 101 -2.21 -0.26 -5.55
N ASP A 102 -2.80 0.89 -5.89
CA ASP A 102 -3.69 0.97 -7.05
C ASP A 102 -3.01 0.62 -8.38
N TYR A 103 -1.76 1.01 -8.59
CA TYR A 103 -1.00 0.72 -9.81
C TYR A 103 -0.76 -0.77 -10.03
N LEU A 104 -0.52 -1.52 -8.93
CA LEU A 104 -0.33 -2.97 -8.94
C LEU A 104 -1.67 -3.72 -9.00
N CYS A 105 -2.74 -3.13 -8.48
CA CYS A 105 -4.02 -3.82 -8.24
C CYS A 105 -5.14 -3.43 -9.22
N CYS A 106 -4.97 -2.35 -9.99
CA CYS A 106 -5.92 -1.89 -10.99
C CYS A 106 -5.30 -1.97 -12.39
N PRO A 107 -6.08 -2.32 -13.43
CA PRO A 107 -5.58 -2.39 -14.82
C PRO A 107 -4.92 -1.10 -15.32
N GLN A 108 -3.72 -1.19 -15.90
CA GLN A 108 -2.96 -0.03 -16.41
C GLN A 108 -2.94 0.03 -17.95
N GLY A 109 -3.44 -0.99 -18.64
CA GLY A 109 -3.46 -1.01 -20.10
C GLY A 109 -4.18 0.18 -20.76
N VAL A 110 -3.76 0.49 -21.99
CA VAL A 110 -4.28 1.60 -22.82
C VAL A 110 -5.52 1.25 -23.65
N SER A 111 -5.91 -0.03 -23.69
CA SER A 111 -7.08 -0.46 -24.45
C SER A 111 -8.38 0.10 -23.86
N SER A 112 -9.43 0.25 -24.68
CA SER A 112 -10.75 0.68 -24.18
C SER A 112 -11.31 -0.27 -23.12
N THR A 113 -10.98 -1.56 -23.21
CA THR A 113 -11.38 -2.56 -22.22
C THR A 113 -10.65 -2.36 -20.90
N SER A 114 -9.32 -2.19 -20.96
CA SER A 114 -8.49 -1.88 -19.77
C SER A 114 -8.94 -0.59 -19.10
N ALA A 115 -9.28 0.45 -19.87
CA ALA A 115 -9.79 1.70 -19.33
C ALA A 115 -11.12 1.53 -18.59
N ARG A 116 -12.07 0.76 -19.15
CA ARG A 116 -13.34 0.45 -18.46
C ARG A 116 -13.12 -0.35 -17.18
N GLN A 117 -12.24 -1.35 -17.21
CA GLN A 117 -11.92 -2.16 -16.03
C GLN A 117 -11.20 -1.33 -14.95
N ARG A 118 -10.26 -0.46 -15.34
CA ARG A 118 -9.60 0.49 -14.44
C ARG A 118 -10.64 1.40 -13.76
N HIS A 119 -11.58 1.96 -14.53
CA HIS A 119 -12.64 2.79 -13.96
C HIS A 119 -13.51 2.01 -12.96
N ALA A 120 -13.88 0.77 -13.27
CA ALA A 120 -14.63 -0.08 -12.35
C ALA A 120 -13.85 -0.40 -11.06
N ALA A 121 -12.55 -0.70 -11.18
CA ALA A 121 -11.67 -0.96 -10.03
C ALA A 121 -11.46 0.28 -9.16
N ILE A 122 -11.29 1.47 -9.75
CA ILE A 122 -11.21 2.73 -9.01
C ILE A 122 -12.49 2.99 -8.23
N ARG A 123 -13.66 2.74 -8.85
CA ARG A 123 -14.96 2.90 -8.17
C ARG A 123 -15.15 1.94 -6.99
N SER A 124 -14.47 0.80 -6.97
CA SER A 124 -14.53 -0.17 -5.87
C SER A 124 -13.49 0.04 -4.78
N ILE A 125 -12.58 1.02 -4.92
CA ILE A 125 -11.56 1.37 -3.90
C ILE A 125 -12.15 1.47 -2.48
N PRO A 126 -13.29 2.16 -2.25
CA PRO A 126 -13.86 2.25 -0.90
C PRO A 126 -14.12 0.87 -0.27
N SER A 127 -14.54 -0.13 -1.06
CA SER A 127 -14.76 -1.50 -0.58
C SER A 127 -13.47 -2.24 -0.22
N TYR A 128 -12.34 -1.87 -0.81
CA TYR A 128 -11.02 -2.41 -0.42
C TYR A 128 -10.52 -1.72 0.85
N VAL A 129 -10.69 -0.40 0.94
CA VAL A 129 -10.31 0.38 2.13
C VAL A 129 -11.05 -0.12 3.37
N THR A 130 -12.35 -0.42 3.28
CA THR A 130 -13.14 -0.93 4.43
C THR A 130 -12.69 -2.31 4.93
N LYS A 131 -11.97 -3.08 4.10
CA LYS A 131 -11.39 -4.38 4.47
C LYS A 131 -9.95 -4.28 4.98
N CYS A 132 -9.33 -3.11 4.87
CA CYS A 132 -7.95 -2.90 5.32
C CYS A 132 -7.89 -2.59 6.81
N GLU A 133 -6.91 -3.16 7.48
CA GLU A 133 -6.61 -2.88 8.88
C GLU A 133 -5.71 -1.66 9.02
N TYR A 134 -4.85 -1.44 8.03
CA TYR A 134 -3.96 -0.29 7.98
C TYR A 134 -4.30 0.57 6.77
N PHE A 135 -4.34 1.88 6.99
CA PHE A 135 -4.41 2.89 5.95
C PHE A 135 -3.14 3.74 6.04
N VAL A 136 -2.30 3.70 5.01
CA VAL A 136 -1.02 4.39 4.97
C VAL A 136 -1.04 5.42 3.84
N VAL A 137 -0.70 6.67 4.17
CA VAL A 137 -0.50 7.73 3.18
C VAL A 137 0.98 7.80 2.85
N LEU A 138 1.33 7.54 1.58
CA LEU A 138 2.69 7.59 1.06
C LEU A 138 2.84 8.85 0.20
N CYS A 139 3.22 9.96 0.85
CA CYS A 139 3.41 11.25 0.20
C CYS A 139 4.75 11.90 0.60
N PRO A 140 5.89 11.25 0.31
CA PRO A 140 7.19 11.84 0.62
C PRO A 140 7.52 13.00 -0.33
N THR A 141 8.46 13.84 0.06
CA THR A 141 9.07 14.82 -0.84
C THR A 141 10.12 14.12 -1.69
N VAL A 142 9.78 13.85 -2.95
CA VAL A 142 10.60 13.15 -3.96
C VAL A 142 10.43 13.87 -5.31
N GLU A 143 11.37 13.69 -6.25
CA GLU A 143 11.44 14.44 -7.51
C GLU A 143 11.17 13.58 -8.76
#